data_AF-A0A971U8P0-F1
#
_entry.id   AF-A0A971U8P0-F1
#
_cell.length_a   1.000
_cell.length_b   1.000
_cell.length_c   1.000
_cell.angle_alpha   90.00
_cell.angle_beta   90.00
_cell.angle_gamma   90.00
#
_symmetry.space_group_name_H-M   'P 1'
#
loop_
_entity.id
_entity.type
_entity.pdbx_description
1 polymer ?
#
loop_
_entity_poly.entity_id
_entity_poly.type
_entity_poly.pdbx_seq_one_letter_code
_entity_poly.pdbx_strand_id
1 'polypeptide(L)'
;MKKIFFLLLGTVLFLCGDASAAFAAANPPPLLAEAAQNLSVELNRLDDGLGRAAQKLGKSGLTGPEARGALSALCSKFSYAVDCAAVDMQGTMVTLEPAPFRRFEGKNIAGQEQVQRILKTGKPVLSGVFRAVEGFPAIDAEYPVATPDGKRLGSVSLLFKPEKLLGGVLDGLFAGTPVNIWVMDKHGMILYDVDKPQIGLNLFSDPLYRSYDSLLKLGRQIAGTSAGSGIYEFLGQSQRRTVRKKTYWRTVSLYGTDWRLVVVQVEHPDEKTKTGIVLPAVSLEQKLALHSAAPALVRSLSGGDEKAALKLFQDLYDSTPGLYSVQWMDERGINRFGYPRENSLRDYNYAAGRRTDDRELLRILHAKKADTYELQLLEGRTGVLTFQPVFDGQRYLGVLYTIHLKN
;
A
#
# COMPACT_ATOMS: atom_id res chain seq x y z
N MET A 1 -9.38 -36.65 69.73
CA MET A 1 -8.73 -37.39 68.62
C MET A 1 -9.49 -37.09 67.33
N LYS A 2 -9.27 -35.91 66.73
CA LYS A 2 -8.58 -35.74 65.43
C LYS A 2 -8.95 -36.79 64.36
N LYS A 3 -9.94 -36.47 63.52
CA LYS A 3 -9.99 -36.93 62.13
C LYS A 3 -10.18 -35.72 61.23
N ILE A 4 -9.24 -35.59 60.30
CA ILE A 4 -8.94 -34.45 59.46
C ILE A 4 -9.99 -34.33 58.35
N PHE A 5 -10.56 -33.15 58.20
CA PHE A 5 -11.42 -32.79 57.07
C PHE A 5 -10.51 -32.44 55.89
N PHE A 6 -10.48 -33.30 54.86
CA PHE A 6 -9.75 -33.01 53.64
C PHE A 6 -10.53 -31.96 52.83
N LEU A 7 -10.04 -30.73 52.87
CA LEU A 7 -10.51 -29.64 52.02
C LEU A 7 -9.98 -29.90 50.59
N LEU A 8 -10.84 -30.35 49.69
CA LEU A 8 -10.54 -30.39 48.25
C LEU A 8 -10.56 -28.95 47.73
N LEU A 9 -9.39 -28.32 47.71
CA LEU A 9 -9.14 -27.04 47.07
C LEU A 9 -9.23 -27.27 45.55
N GLY A 10 -10.39 -26.96 44.96
CA GLY A 10 -10.58 -26.95 43.52
C GLY A 10 -9.73 -25.86 42.90
N THR A 11 -8.56 -26.23 42.37
CA THR A 11 -7.73 -25.36 41.54
C THR A 11 -8.49 -25.09 40.24
N VAL A 12 -9.22 -23.97 40.18
CA VAL A 12 -9.67 -23.40 38.91
C VAL A 12 -8.41 -22.86 38.23
N LEU A 13 -7.78 -23.70 37.40
CA LEU A 13 -6.84 -23.22 36.40
C LEU A 13 -7.64 -22.29 35.48
N PHE A 14 -7.49 -20.98 35.68
CA PHE A 14 -7.71 -20.00 34.63
C PHE A 14 -6.70 -20.33 33.52
N LEU A 15 -7.10 -21.21 32.61
CA LEU A 15 -6.59 -21.20 31.26
C LEU A 15 -7.02 -19.85 30.68
N CYS A 16 -6.16 -18.84 30.85
CA CYS A 16 -6.03 -17.78 29.86
C CYS A 16 -5.65 -18.49 28.56
N GLY A 17 -6.66 -19.05 27.88
CA GLY A 17 -6.56 -19.32 26.47
C GLY A 17 -6.38 -17.95 25.85
N ASP A 18 -5.13 -17.59 25.58
CA ASP A 18 -4.82 -16.62 24.54
C ASP A 18 -5.71 -16.98 23.36
N ALA A 19 -6.65 -16.11 23.06
CA ALA A 19 -7.34 -16.11 21.78
C ALA A 19 -6.35 -15.67 20.67
N SER A 20 -5.12 -16.20 20.69
CA SER A 20 -4.35 -16.46 19.47
C SER A 20 -4.93 -17.74 18.86
N ALA A 21 -6.16 -17.63 18.38
CA ALA A 21 -6.70 -18.60 17.45
C ALA A 21 -5.83 -18.55 16.19
N ALA A 22 -4.88 -19.49 16.12
CA ALA A 22 -4.20 -19.97 14.92
C ALA A 22 -3.93 -18.93 13.81
N PHE A 23 -2.99 -18.02 14.05
CA PHE A 23 -2.25 -17.38 12.95
C PHE A 23 -1.25 -18.38 12.39
N ALA A 24 -1.73 -19.37 11.64
CA ALA A 24 -0.89 -20.23 10.83
C ALA A 24 -1.39 -20.17 9.39
N ALA A 25 -0.79 -19.27 8.59
CA ALA A 25 -0.35 -19.51 7.21
C ALA A 25 -0.05 -18.19 6.47
N ALA A 26 1.24 -18.03 6.11
CA ALA A 26 1.86 -16.98 5.29
C ALA A 26 2.27 -15.66 5.98
N ASN A 27 3.58 -15.36 5.86
CA ASN A 27 4.14 -14.05 6.16
C ASN A 27 3.44 -12.98 5.32
N PRO A 28 3.12 -11.81 5.89
CA PRO A 28 2.54 -10.71 5.12
C PRO A 28 3.50 -10.31 3.98
N PRO A 29 2.97 -9.89 2.81
CA PRO A 29 3.77 -9.41 1.70
C PRO A 29 4.77 -8.34 2.16
N PRO A 30 6.06 -8.43 1.80
CA PRO A 30 7.05 -7.40 2.13
C PRO A 30 6.59 -6.00 1.71
N LEU A 31 5.90 -5.92 0.56
CA LEU A 31 5.38 -4.67 0.02
C LEU A 31 4.34 -4.00 0.95
N LEU A 32 3.56 -4.79 1.70
CA LEU A 32 2.63 -4.26 2.70
C LEU A 32 3.39 -3.64 3.88
N ALA A 33 4.51 -4.25 4.28
CA ALA A 33 5.33 -3.72 5.35
C ALA A 33 6.04 -2.43 4.96
N GLU A 34 6.58 -2.38 3.74
CA GLU A 34 7.19 -1.18 3.18
C GLU A 34 6.17 -0.05 3.03
N ALA A 35 4.98 -0.33 2.52
CA ALA A 35 3.89 0.65 2.40
C ALA A 35 3.51 1.25 3.76
N ALA A 36 3.36 0.41 4.79
CA ALA A 36 3.05 0.89 6.13
C ALA A 36 4.19 1.69 6.76
N GLN A 37 5.45 1.30 6.51
CA GLN A 37 6.62 2.03 6.99
C GLN A 37 6.71 3.42 6.34
N ASN A 38 6.60 3.49 5.00
CA ASN A 38 6.67 4.75 4.25
C ASN A 38 5.54 5.70 4.68
N LEU A 39 4.33 5.17 4.85
CA LEU A 39 3.20 5.98 5.30
C LEU A 39 3.34 6.42 6.76
N SER A 40 3.84 5.57 7.65
CA SER A 40 4.14 5.98 9.03
C SER A 40 5.21 7.07 9.10
N VAL A 41 6.23 6.99 8.23
CA VAL A 41 7.25 8.05 8.10
C VAL A 41 6.62 9.37 7.64
N GLU A 42 5.73 9.35 6.65
CA GLU A 42 5.05 10.56 6.18
C GLU A 42 4.08 11.14 7.23
N LEU A 43 3.36 10.29 7.97
CA LEU A 43 2.50 10.72 9.08
C LEU A 43 3.31 11.34 10.23
N ASN A 44 4.48 10.78 10.56
CA ASN A 44 5.39 11.40 11.55
C ASN A 44 5.96 12.73 11.03
N ARG A 45 6.25 12.83 9.74
CA ARG A 45 6.69 14.09 9.13
C ARG A 45 5.61 15.16 9.24
N LEU A 46 4.34 14.78 9.04
CA LEU A 46 3.16 15.65 9.24
C LEU A 46 3.05 16.10 10.70
N ASP A 47 3.12 15.17 11.65
CA ASP A 47 3.13 15.46 13.11
C ASP A 47 4.21 16.48 13.49
N ASP A 48 5.45 16.21 13.09
CA ASP A 48 6.56 17.13 13.33
C ASP A 48 6.35 18.50 12.66
N GLY A 49 5.74 18.52 11.47
CA GLY A 49 5.41 19.73 10.73
C GLY A 49 4.46 20.62 11.52
N LEU A 50 3.34 20.03 11.94
CA LEU A 50 2.32 20.66 12.76
C LEU A 50 2.87 21.12 14.11
N GLY A 51 3.63 20.28 14.81
CA GLY A 51 4.23 20.62 16.10
C GLY A 51 5.17 21.82 16.02
N ARG A 52 6.00 21.91 14.96
CA ARG A 52 6.86 23.09 14.72
C ARG A 52 6.06 24.34 14.39
N ALA A 53 4.99 24.22 13.61
CA ALA A 53 4.11 25.34 13.32
C ALA A 53 3.41 25.84 14.60
N ALA A 54 2.93 24.90 15.43
CA ALA A 54 2.30 25.21 16.71
C ALA A 54 3.26 25.94 17.66
N GLN A 55 4.52 25.51 17.76
CA GLN A 55 5.53 26.20 18.56
C GLN A 55 5.82 27.63 18.07
N LYS A 56 5.84 27.86 16.76
CA LYS A 56 6.00 29.21 16.19
C LYS A 56 4.81 30.10 16.53
N LEU A 57 3.59 29.59 16.30
CA LEU A 57 2.34 30.27 16.60
C LEU A 57 2.17 30.55 18.10
N GLY A 58 2.66 29.67 18.97
CA GLY A 58 2.70 29.89 20.41
C GLY A 58 3.51 31.12 20.81
N LYS A 59 4.56 31.45 20.07
CA LYS A 59 5.42 32.62 20.31
C LYS A 59 4.91 33.88 19.62
N SER A 60 4.39 33.77 18.40
CA SER A 60 3.95 34.92 17.59
C SER A 60 2.50 35.31 17.83
N GLY A 61 1.68 34.43 18.42
CA GLY A 61 0.23 34.50 18.32
C GLY A 61 -0.30 33.89 17.02
N LEU A 62 -1.62 33.84 16.91
CA LEU A 62 -2.35 33.18 15.80
C LEU A 62 -2.57 34.07 14.58
N THR A 63 -2.26 35.37 14.68
CA THR A 63 -2.49 36.37 13.63
C THR A 63 -1.23 37.17 13.33
N GLY A 64 -1.25 37.94 12.24
CA GLY A 64 -0.13 38.79 11.84
C GLY A 64 0.88 38.12 10.89
N PRO A 65 1.92 38.86 10.45
CA PRO A 65 2.88 38.40 9.45
C PRO A 65 3.64 37.13 9.84
N GLU A 66 4.01 37.00 11.12
CA GLU A 66 4.76 35.86 11.64
C GLU A 66 3.92 34.58 11.64
N ALA A 67 2.66 34.67 12.07
CA ALA A 67 1.71 33.56 12.02
C ALA A 67 1.48 33.10 10.58
N ARG A 68 1.31 34.05 9.67
CA ARG A 68 1.16 33.79 8.25
C ARG A 68 2.39 33.11 7.64
N GLY A 69 3.59 33.56 8.00
CA GLY A 69 4.85 32.93 7.61
C GLY A 69 4.98 31.50 8.13
N ALA A 70 4.55 31.23 9.35
CA ALA A 70 4.54 29.88 9.91
C ALA A 70 3.59 28.93 9.16
N LEU A 71 2.37 29.40 8.84
CA LEU A 71 1.37 28.63 8.09
C LEU A 71 1.79 28.39 6.64
N SER A 72 2.35 29.41 5.96
CA SER A 72 2.87 29.27 4.60
C SER A 72 4.02 28.25 4.53
N ALA A 73 4.93 28.29 5.51
CA ALA A 73 6.02 27.32 5.62
C ALA A 73 5.51 25.89 5.90
N LEU A 74 4.46 25.74 6.71
CA LEU A 74 3.81 24.45 6.94
C LEU A 74 3.18 23.92 5.64
N CYS A 75 2.36 24.73 4.98
CA CYS A 75 1.64 24.31 3.79
C CYS A 75 2.55 23.95 2.62
N SER A 76 3.57 24.78 2.36
CA SER A 76 4.54 24.52 1.28
C SER A 76 5.38 23.25 1.50
N LYS A 77 5.44 22.73 2.74
CA LYS A 77 6.21 21.52 3.07
C LYS A 77 5.54 20.24 2.54
N PHE A 78 4.24 20.25 2.29
CA PHE A 78 3.46 19.07 1.94
C PHE A 78 2.71 19.31 0.64
N SER A 79 3.06 18.56 -0.42
CA SER A 79 2.43 18.69 -1.74
C SER A 79 0.95 18.32 -1.77
N TYR A 80 0.46 17.62 -0.75
CA TYR A 80 -0.94 17.25 -0.58
C TYR A 80 -1.76 18.24 0.25
N ALA A 81 -1.12 19.24 0.88
CA ALA A 81 -1.81 20.27 1.63
C ALA A 81 -2.68 21.12 0.70
N VAL A 82 -3.91 21.39 1.11
CA VAL A 82 -4.80 22.32 0.43
C VAL A 82 -4.66 23.71 1.05
N ASP A 83 -4.80 23.78 2.37
CA ASP A 83 -4.56 24.96 3.16
C ASP A 83 -4.11 24.61 4.60
N CYS A 84 -3.70 25.64 5.32
CA CYS A 84 -3.25 25.59 6.70
C CYS A 84 -3.85 26.78 7.43
N ALA A 85 -4.46 26.52 8.57
CA ALA A 85 -5.18 27.52 9.34
C ALA A 85 -4.64 27.62 10.77
N ALA A 86 -4.66 28.83 11.32
CA ALA A 86 -4.66 29.03 12.76
C ALA A 86 -6.11 29.20 13.22
N VAL A 87 -6.52 28.41 14.20
CA VAL A 87 -7.89 28.38 14.74
C VAL A 87 -7.84 28.82 16.20
N ASP A 88 -8.68 29.77 16.60
CA ASP A 88 -8.72 30.26 17.98
C ASP A 88 -9.51 29.34 18.94
N MET A 89 -9.55 29.70 20.22
CA MET A 89 -10.29 28.94 21.24
C MET A 89 -11.82 28.95 21.05
N GLN A 90 -12.35 29.79 20.16
CA GLN A 90 -13.77 29.81 19.77
C GLN A 90 -14.05 28.93 18.54
N GLY A 91 -13.01 28.26 18.01
CA GLY A 91 -13.10 27.46 16.79
C GLY A 91 -13.24 28.32 15.54
N THR A 92 -12.74 29.56 15.55
CA THR A 92 -12.76 30.45 14.39
C THR A 92 -11.41 30.42 13.70
N MET A 93 -11.39 30.29 12.37
CA MET A 93 -10.14 30.36 11.61
C MET A 93 -9.70 31.82 11.50
N VAL A 94 -8.61 32.19 12.16
CA VAL A 94 -8.16 33.59 12.28
C VAL A 94 -7.05 33.98 11.30
N THR A 95 -6.30 32.99 10.78
CA THR A 95 -5.33 33.18 9.70
C THR A 95 -5.31 31.94 8.82
N LEU A 96 -5.33 32.11 7.50
CA LEU A 96 -5.18 31.01 6.54
C LEU A 96 -4.09 31.27 5.50
N GLU A 97 -3.41 30.20 5.10
CA GLU A 97 -2.54 30.16 3.92
C GLU A 97 -2.80 28.89 3.11
N PRO A 98 -2.62 28.90 1.77
CA PRO A 98 -2.13 30.02 0.97
C PRO A 98 -3.18 31.13 0.72
N ALA A 99 -2.74 32.28 0.20
CA ALA A 99 -3.58 33.46 -0.04
C ALA A 99 -4.98 33.22 -0.66
N PRO A 100 -5.18 32.31 -1.63
CA PRO A 100 -6.50 32.02 -2.20
C PRO A 100 -7.54 31.52 -1.18
N PHE A 101 -7.11 30.97 -0.03
CA PHE A 101 -7.99 30.45 1.02
C PHE A 101 -8.32 31.48 2.10
N ARG A 102 -7.70 32.67 2.08
CA ARG A 102 -7.99 33.74 3.07
C ARG A 102 -9.44 34.19 3.11
N ARG A 103 -10.21 33.94 2.04
CA ARG A 103 -11.67 34.16 2.00
C ARG A 103 -12.44 33.32 3.03
N PHE A 104 -11.81 32.34 3.66
CA PHE A 104 -12.37 31.54 4.74
C PHE A 104 -11.97 32.06 6.14
N GLU A 105 -11.08 33.05 6.25
CA GLU A 105 -10.77 33.72 7.53
C GLU A 105 -12.05 34.32 8.14
N GLY A 106 -12.21 34.17 9.46
CA GLY A 106 -13.41 34.57 10.21
C GLY A 106 -14.54 33.54 10.21
N LYS A 107 -14.44 32.44 9.45
CA LYS A 107 -15.45 31.37 9.54
C LYS A 107 -15.31 30.58 10.84
N ASN A 108 -16.44 30.36 11.50
CA ASN A 108 -16.52 29.49 12.66
C ASN A 108 -16.68 28.02 12.22
N ILE A 109 -15.79 27.17 12.70
CA ILE A 109 -15.74 25.73 12.45
C ILE A 109 -15.83 24.91 13.73
N ALA A 110 -16.24 25.51 14.86
CA ALA A 110 -16.39 24.83 16.16
C ALA A 110 -17.41 23.68 16.14
N GLY A 111 -18.26 23.60 15.12
CA GLY A 111 -19.18 22.48 14.91
C GLY A 111 -18.52 21.22 14.33
N GLN A 112 -17.28 21.33 13.82
CA GLN A 112 -16.57 20.19 13.25
C GLN A 112 -15.98 19.32 14.34
N GLU A 113 -16.05 18.01 14.15
CA GLU A 113 -15.74 17.03 15.19
C GLU A 113 -14.29 17.14 15.69
N GLN A 114 -13.34 17.26 14.76
CA GLN A 114 -11.93 17.35 15.10
C GLN A 114 -11.59 18.65 15.86
N VAL A 115 -12.22 19.77 15.48
CA VAL A 115 -12.07 21.07 16.16
C VAL A 115 -12.60 20.97 17.60
N GLN A 116 -13.77 20.36 17.80
CA GLN A 116 -14.30 20.12 19.15
C GLN A 116 -13.36 19.24 19.97
N ARG A 117 -12.83 18.18 19.37
CA ARG A 117 -11.96 17.22 20.05
C ARG A 117 -10.65 17.88 20.49
N ILE A 118 -9.99 18.66 19.64
CA ILE A 118 -8.73 19.33 20.00
C ILE A 118 -8.95 20.47 21.00
N LEU A 119 -10.00 21.27 20.84
CA LEU A 119 -10.32 22.34 21.78
C LEU A 119 -10.68 21.77 23.17
N LYS A 120 -11.37 20.63 23.24
CA LYS A 120 -11.68 19.96 24.50
C LYS A 120 -10.46 19.29 25.14
N THR A 121 -9.68 18.54 24.37
CA THR A 121 -8.64 17.65 24.92
C THR A 121 -7.26 18.30 25.03
N GLY A 122 -6.98 19.33 24.23
CA GLY A 122 -5.64 19.90 24.11
C GLY A 122 -4.61 18.90 23.58
N LYS A 123 -5.04 17.88 22.84
CA LYS A 123 -4.19 16.86 22.22
C LYS A 123 -4.31 16.97 20.70
N PRO A 124 -3.26 16.63 19.93
CA PRO A 124 -3.35 16.56 18.48
C PRO A 124 -4.44 15.59 18.02
N VAL A 125 -5.04 15.88 16.86
CA VAL A 125 -6.15 15.08 16.29
C VAL A 125 -6.02 14.96 14.79
N LEU A 126 -6.54 13.85 14.25
CA LEU A 126 -6.73 13.65 12.82
C LEU A 126 -8.21 13.32 12.59
N SER A 127 -8.88 14.05 11.71
CA SER A 127 -10.30 13.83 11.43
C SER A 127 -10.53 12.54 10.62
N GLY A 128 -11.79 12.09 10.58
CA GLY A 128 -12.27 11.27 9.46
C GLY A 128 -12.51 12.14 8.21
N VAL A 129 -12.98 11.54 7.11
CA VAL A 129 -13.38 12.31 5.93
C VAL A 129 -14.63 13.12 6.24
N PHE A 130 -14.57 14.44 6.01
CA PHE A 130 -15.70 15.35 6.20
C PHE A 130 -15.80 16.35 5.05
N ARG A 131 -16.94 17.04 4.93
CA ARG A 131 -17.11 18.13 3.95
C ARG A 131 -16.53 19.42 4.53
N ALA A 132 -15.39 19.85 4.02
CA ALA A 132 -14.73 21.07 4.45
C ALA A 132 -15.50 22.33 4.00
N VAL A 133 -15.29 23.47 4.67
CA VAL A 133 -15.97 24.74 4.34
C VAL A 133 -15.51 25.32 3.00
N GLU A 134 -14.41 24.80 2.48
CA GLU A 134 -13.82 24.99 1.17
C GLU A 134 -14.62 24.29 0.06
N GLY A 135 -15.53 23.38 0.42
CA GLY A 135 -16.54 22.80 -0.47
C GLY A 135 -16.22 21.42 -1.01
N PHE A 136 -15.25 20.68 -0.46
CA PHE A 136 -14.90 19.32 -0.91
C PHE A 136 -14.68 18.36 0.27
N PRO A 137 -14.76 17.02 0.07
CA PRO A 137 -14.37 16.04 1.06
C PRO A 137 -12.87 16.10 1.37
N ALA A 138 -12.51 16.13 2.65
CA ALA A 138 -11.12 16.29 3.10
C ALA A 138 -10.88 15.60 4.45
N ILE A 139 -9.60 15.54 4.83
CA ILE A 139 -9.14 15.21 6.18
C ILE A 139 -8.37 16.41 6.73
N ASP A 140 -8.51 16.66 8.02
CA ASP A 140 -7.86 17.74 8.75
C ASP A 140 -7.01 17.16 9.89
N ALA A 141 -5.74 17.54 9.93
CA ALA A 141 -4.81 17.21 11.00
C ALA A 141 -4.52 18.48 11.81
N GLU A 142 -4.82 18.44 13.11
CA GLU A 142 -4.66 19.60 13.97
C GLU A 142 -3.74 19.35 15.16
N TYR A 143 -3.04 20.40 15.57
CA TYR A 143 -2.12 20.39 16.73
C TYR A 143 -2.39 21.58 17.64
N PRO A 144 -2.43 21.39 18.98
CA PRO A 144 -2.78 22.45 19.90
C PRO A 144 -1.68 23.52 19.92
N VAL A 145 -2.09 24.79 19.96
CA VAL A 145 -1.19 25.94 20.11
C VAL A 145 -1.33 26.47 21.53
N ALA A 146 -0.20 26.59 22.21
CA ALA A 146 -0.09 27.23 23.51
C ALA A 146 1.09 28.20 23.53
N THR A 147 0.99 29.24 24.33
CA THR A 147 2.11 30.14 24.64
C THR A 147 3.23 29.39 25.38
N PRO A 148 4.45 29.96 25.47
CA PRO A 148 5.55 29.35 26.21
C PRO A 148 5.25 29.06 27.70
N ASP A 149 4.37 29.86 28.31
CA ASP A 149 3.88 29.69 29.69
C ASP A 149 2.68 28.72 29.81
N GLY A 150 2.26 28.09 28.70
CA GLY A 150 1.25 27.03 28.68
C GLY A 150 -0.19 27.50 28.51
N LYS A 151 -0.45 28.80 28.29
CA LYS A 151 -1.79 29.30 27.98
C LYS A 151 -2.21 28.84 26.59
N ARG A 152 -3.33 28.13 26.49
CA ARG A 152 -3.89 27.68 25.22
C ARG A 152 -4.39 28.87 24.39
N LEU A 153 -3.96 28.92 23.13
CA LEU A 153 -4.37 29.93 22.15
C LEU A 153 -5.42 29.37 21.17
N GLY A 154 -5.36 28.07 20.90
CA GLY A 154 -6.21 27.40 19.92
C GLY A 154 -5.50 26.22 19.28
N SER A 155 -5.52 26.11 17.96
CA SER A 155 -4.86 25.06 17.18
C SER A 155 -4.27 25.58 15.87
N VAL A 156 -3.36 24.77 15.30
CA VAL A 156 -2.94 24.86 13.91
C VAL A 156 -3.49 23.65 13.17
N SER A 157 -4.02 23.87 11.98
CA SER A 157 -4.66 22.89 11.10
C SER A 157 -3.87 22.78 9.80
N LEU A 158 -3.83 21.57 9.23
CA LEU A 158 -3.46 21.29 7.85
C LEU A 158 -4.57 20.44 7.22
N LEU A 159 -5.27 21.04 6.26
CA LEU A 159 -6.33 20.39 5.50
C LEU A 159 -5.75 19.73 4.24
N PHE A 160 -6.11 18.48 3.99
CA PHE A 160 -5.63 17.75 2.82
C PHE A 160 -6.66 16.77 2.26
N LYS A 161 -6.40 16.33 1.03
CA LYS A 161 -7.14 15.25 0.39
C LYS A 161 -6.41 13.92 0.61
N PRO A 162 -7.04 12.90 1.24
CA PRO A 162 -6.34 11.67 1.61
C PRO A 162 -5.70 10.98 0.41
N GLU A 163 -6.35 10.99 -0.75
CA GLU A 163 -5.85 10.35 -1.97
C GLU A 163 -4.56 11.01 -2.50
N LYS A 164 -4.31 12.29 -2.18
CA LYS A 164 -3.07 12.99 -2.57
C LYS A 164 -1.90 12.59 -1.69
N LEU A 165 -2.11 12.48 -0.38
CA LEU A 165 -1.11 11.97 0.56
C LEU A 165 -0.80 10.51 0.23
N LEU A 166 -1.83 9.67 0.16
CA LEU A 166 -1.68 8.24 -0.05
C LEU A 166 -1.09 7.92 -1.42
N GLY A 167 -1.55 8.57 -2.49
CA GLY A 167 -0.96 8.40 -3.82
C GLY A 167 0.49 8.84 -3.89
N GLY A 168 0.85 9.96 -3.25
CA GLY A 168 2.24 10.44 -3.19
C GLY A 168 3.21 9.44 -2.53
N VAL A 169 2.72 8.63 -1.58
CA VAL A 169 3.51 7.60 -0.88
C VAL A 169 3.45 6.25 -1.61
N LEU A 170 2.29 5.88 -2.16
CA LEU A 170 2.01 4.51 -2.60
C LEU A 170 2.14 4.30 -4.11
N ASP A 171 1.87 5.31 -4.95
CA ASP A 171 1.83 5.15 -6.42
C ASP A 171 3.16 4.58 -6.94
N GLY A 172 4.28 5.17 -6.51
CA GLY A 172 5.62 4.74 -6.91
C GLY A 172 5.98 3.35 -6.39
N LEU A 173 5.46 2.95 -5.23
CA LEU A 173 5.78 1.66 -4.62
C LEU A 173 5.11 0.49 -5.36
N PHE A 174 3.86 0.69 -5.82
CA PHE A 174 3.07 -0.35 -6.49
C PHE A 174 3.12 -0.28 -8.02
N ALA A 175 3.66 0.80 -8.60
CA ALA A 175 3.79 0.97 -10.04
C ALA A 175 4.55 -0.21 -10.68
N GLY A 176 3.87 -0.89 -11.60
CA GLY A 176 4.42 -2.00 -12.38
C GLY A 176 4.48 -3.33 -11.64
N THR A 177 3.86 -3.43 -10.46
CA THR A 177 3.79 -4.67 -9.68
C THR A 177 2.49 -5.45 -9.97
N PRO A 178 2.49 -6.79 -9.82
CA PRO A 178 1.27 -7.61 -9.92
C PRO A 178 0.34 -7.47 -8.70
N VAL A 179 0.76 -6.69 -7.70
CA VAL A 179 0.07 -6.51 -6.43
C VAL A 179 -0.65 -5.17 -6.45
N ASN A 180 -1.90 -5.14 -5.99
CA ASN A 180 -2.66 -3.90 -5.84
C ASN A 180 -2.73 -3.51 -4.36
N ILE A 181 -3.05 -2.23 -4.10
CA ILE A 181 -3.29 -1.72 -2.75
C ILE A 181 -4.50 -0.79 -2.74
N TRP A 182 -5.25 -0.84 -1.64
CA TRP A 182 -6.26 0.14 -1.31
C TRP A 182 -6.19 0.44 0.20
N VAL A 183 -6.75 1.58 0.59
CA VAL A 183 -6.72 2.07 1.96
C VAL A 183 -8.12 2.47 2.39
N MET A 184 -8.51 2.06 3.58
CA MET A 184 -9.86 2.28 4.12
C MET A 184 -9.80 2.75 5.58
N ASP A 185 -10.73 3.60 5.99
CA ASP A 185 -10.94 3.88 7.41
C ASP A 185 -11.72 2.75 8.12
N LYS A 186 -11.93 2.86 9.43
CA LYS A 186 -12.68 1.86 10.22
C LYS A 186 -14.18 1.83 9.91
N HIS A 187 -14.70 2.84 9.21
CA HIS A 187 -16.12 3.01 8.89
C HIS A 187 -16.45 2.61 7.45
N GLY A 188 -15.48 2.10 6.70
CA GLY A 188 -15.68 1.61 5.34
C GLY A 188 -15.33 2.63 4.25
N MET A 189 -14.95 3.86 4.58
CA MET A 189 -14.61 4.87 3.58
C MET A 189 -13.28 4.51 2.91
N ILE A 190 -13.29 4.38 1.58
CA ILE A 190 -12.09 4.12 0.78
C ILE A 190 -11.36 5.45 0.57
N LEU A 191 -10.22 5.57 1.23
CA LEU A 191 -9.36 6.76 1.21
C LEU A 191 -8.44 6.79 -0.01
N TYR A 192 -8.10 5.62 -0.55
CA TYR A 192 -7.24 5.44 -1.70
C TYR A 192 -7.45 4.06 -2.33
N ASP A 193 -7.38 3.98 -3.66
CA ASP A 193 -7.36 2.74 -4.43
C ASP A 193 -6.62 3.00 -5.75
N VAL A 194 -5.94 1.97 -6.27
CA VAL A 194 -5.35 2.02 -7.62
C VAL A 194 -6.42 2.16 -8.71
N ASP A 195 -7.63 1.64 -8.48
CA ASP A 195 -8.83 1.88 -9.29
C ASP A 195 -9.50 3.18 -8.81
N LYS A 196 -9.10 4.31 -9.39
CA LYS A 196 -9.50 5.67 -8.96
C LYS A 196 -11.01 5.86 -8.73
N PRO A 197 -11.94 5.27 -9.51
CA PRO A 197 -13.37 5.35 -9.23
C PRO A 197 -13.83 4.77 -7.88
N GLN A 198 -13.02 3.94 -7.22
CA GLN A 198 -13.34 3.40 -5.88
C GLN A 198 -13.11 4.43 -4.76
N ILE A 199 -12.30 5.46 -5.01
CA ILE A 199 -11.93 6.47 -4.00
C ILE A 199 -13.17 7.28 -3.59
N GLY A 200 -13.41 7.39 -2.29
CA GLY A 200 -14.55 8.10 -1.72
C GLY A 200 -15.84 7.28 -1.65
N LEU A 201 -15.85 6.04 -2.16
CA LEU A 201 -16.95 5.11 -1.93
C LEU A 201 -16.85 4.51 -0.52
N ASN A 202 -18.00 4.14 0.05
CA ASN A 202 -18.03 3.43 1.33
C ASN A 202 -18.35 1.95 1.10
N LEU A 203 -17.46 1.07 1.54
CA LEU A 203 -17.54 -0.37 1.37
C LEU A 203 -18.85 -0.99 1.91
N PHE A 204 -19.43 -0.40 2.95
CA PHE A 204 -20.58 -0.97 3.64
C PHE A 204 -21.92 -0.37 3.22
N SER A 205 -21.93 0.83 2.64
CA SER A 205 -23.17 1.53 2.28
C SER A 205 -23.34 1.82 0.80
N ASP A 206 -22.26 1.80 0.00
CA ASP A 206 -22.38 2.05 -1.43
C ASP A 206 -23.07 0.87 -2.16
N PRO A 207 -24.06 1.13 -3.03
CA PRO A 207 -24.78 0.07 -3.77
C PRO A 207 -23.87 -0.84 -4.60
N LEU A 208 -22.70 -0.37 -5.04
CA LEU A 208 -21.73 -1.15 -5.81
C LEU A 208 -21.35 -2.45 -5.12
N TYR A 209 -21.24 -2.46 -3.79
CA TYR A 209 -20.72 -3.60 -3.03
C TYR A 209 -21.81 -4.56 -2.56
N ARG A 210 -23.10 -4.21 -2.73
CA ARG A 210 -24.23 -4.91 -2.11
C ARG A 210 -24.34 -6.39 -2.51
N SER A 211 -23.89 -6.76 -3.71
CA SER A 211 -23.93 -8.13 -4.24
C SER A 211 -22.68 -8.97 -3.88
N TYR A 212 -21.72 -8.43 -3.13
CA TYR A 212 -20.44 -9.09 -2.87
C TYR A 212 -20.30 -9.49 -1.40
N ASP A 213 -21.05 -10.51 -0.97
CA ASP A 213 -21.10 -10.95 0.44
C ASP A 213 -19.73 -11.33 1.03
N SER A 214 -18.86 -11.96 0.22
CA SER A 214 -17.51 -12.33 0.65
C SER A 214 -16.65 -11.10 0.95
N LEU A 215 -16.74 -10.06 0.11
CA LEU A 215 -16.08 -8.78 0.31
C LEU A 215 -16.65 -8.05 1.53
N LEU A 216 -17.98 -8.00 1.69
CA LEU A 216 -18.60 -7.32 2.84
C LEU A 216 -18.23 -7.99 4.17
N LYS A 217 -18.23 -9.33 4.22
CA LYS A 217 -17.80 -10.09 5.40
C LYS A 217 -16.34 -9.81 5.74
N LEU A 218 -15.46 -9.87 4.75
CA LEU A 218 -14.04 -9.60 4.98
C LEU A 218 -13.77 -8.12 5.30
N GLY A 219 -14.51 -7.20 4.69
CA GLY A 219 -14.43 -5.76 4.96
C GLY A 219 -14.71 -5.43 6.43
N ARG A 220 -15.71 -6.08 7.03
CA ARG A 220 -15.98 -5.95 8.48
C ARG A 220 -14.84 -6.47 9.34
N GLN A 221 -14.20 -7.57 8.92
CA GLN A 221 -13.01 -8.09 9.60
C GLN A 221 -11.83 -7.12 9.49
N ILE A 222 -11.55 -6.59 8.29
CA ILE A 222 -10.51 -5.59 8.04
C ILE A 222 -10.73 -4.35 8.93
N ALA A 223 -11.96 -3.83 8.99
CA ALA A 223 -12.29 -2.70 9.85
C ALA A 223 -12.05 -3.02 11.34
N GLY A 224 -12.40 -4.25 11.77
CA GLY A 224 -12.36 -4.70 13.15
C GLY A 224 -10.98 -5.09 13.69
N THR A 225 -10.01 -5.45 12.86
CA THR A 225 -8.68 -5.89 13.32
C THR A 225 -7.53 -5.01 12.81
N SER A 226 -6.44 -4.94 13.57
CA SER A 226 -5.26 -4.11 13.21
C SER A 226 -4.37 -4.75 12.15
N ALA A 227 -4.49 -6.06 11.95
CA ALA A 227 -3.82 -6.80 10.90
C ALA A 227 -4.57 -8.11 10.63
N GLY A 228 -4.26 -8.73 9.50
CA GLY A 228 -4.75 -10.06 9.16
C GLY A 228 -4.57 -10.41 7.69
N SER A 229 -5.15 -11.54 7.31
CA SER A 229 -5.24 -11.98 5.93
C SER A 229 -6.61 -12.59 5.65
N GLY A 230 -6.96 -12.66 4.38
CA GLY A 230 -8.24 -13.23 3.96
C GLY A 230 -8.35 -13.31 2.44
N ILE A 231 -9.51 -13.78 2.00
CA ILE A 231 -9.84 -13.95 0.59
C ILE A 231 -11.23 -13.40 0.38
N TYR A 232 -11.43 -12.68 -0.72
CA TYR A 232 -12.73 -12.21 -1.16
C TYR A 232 -12.85 -12.29 -2.67
N GLU A 233 -14.06 -12.09 -3.18
CA GLU A 233 -14.34 -12.06 -4.61
C GLU A 233 -14.89 -10.69 -4.99
N PHE A 234 -14.29 -10.08 -6.01
CA PHE A 234 -14.72 -8.78 -6.54
C PHE A 234 -14.27 -8.62 -7.99
N LEU A 235 -14.69 -7.54 -8.65
CA LEU A 235 -14.32 -7.23 -10.03
C LEU A 235 -12.78 -7.21 -10.21
N GLY A 236 -12.32 -7.87 -11.26
CA GLY A 236 -10.93 -7.78 -11.73
C GLY A 236 -10.66 -6.45 -12.44
N GLN A 237 -9.40 -6.18 -12.80
CA GLN A 237 -8.97 -4.91 -13.41
C GLN A 237 -9.71 -4.54 -14.72
N SER A 238 -10.20 -5.53 -15.48
CA SER A 238 -10.98 -5.28 -16.69
C SER A 238 -12.47 -5.04 -16.43
N GLN A 239 -12.91 -5.08 -15.16
CA GLN A 239 -14.28 -4.95 -14.66
C GLN A 239 -15.32 -5.88 -15.31
N ARG A 240 -14.87 -6.89 -16.08
CA ARG A 240 -15.75 -7.80 -16.82
C ARG A 240 -16.08 -9.09 -16.09
N ARG A 241 -15.25 -9.47 -15.11
CA ARG A 241 -15.35 -10.75 -14.39
C ARG A 241 -14.99 -10.57 -12.93
N THR A 242 -15.73 -11.28 -12.08
CA THR A 242 -15.36 -11.47 -10.68
C THR A 242 -14.14 -12.38 -10.61
N VAL A 243 -13.15 -11.97 -9.82
CA VAL A 243 -11.93 -12.74 -9.56
C VAL A 243 -11.75 -12.93 -8.07
N ARG A 244 -11.07 -14.01 -7.70
CA ARG A 244 -10.70 -14.28 -6.31
C ARG A 244 -9.44 -13.48 -5.96
N LYS A 245 -9.50 -12.79 -4.82
CA LYS A 245 -8.49 -11.85 -4.36
C LYS A 245 -7.99 -12.28 -2.99
N LYS A 246 -6.72 -12.68 -2.91
CA LYS A 246 -6.04 -12.91 -1.64
C LYS A 246 -5.55 -11.58 -1.11
N THR A 247 -5.71 -11.34 0.17
CA THR A 247 -5.37 -10.05 0.77
C THR A 247 -4.72 -10.18 2.13
N TYR A 248 -3.88 -9.20 2.43
CA TYR A 248 -3.27 -8.98 3.72
C TYR A 248 -3.50 -7.51 4.08
N TRP A 249 -3.78 -7.24 5.34
CA TRP A 249 -3.91 -5.87 5.81
C TRP A 249 -3.11 -5.62 7.07
N ARG A 250 -2.79 -4.35 7.27
CA ARG A 250 -2.25 -3.82 8.51
C ARG A 250 -2.70 -2.38 8.73
N THR A 251 -2.59 -1.94 9.96
CA THR A 251 -2.96 -0.58 10.36
C THR A 251 -1.75 0.34 10.39
N VAL A 252 -1.96 1.57 9.93
CA VAL A 252 -1.19 2.75 10.35
C VAL A 252 -2.13 3.69 11.07
N SER A 253 -1.60 4.49 12.01
CA SER A 253 -2.42 5.40 12.80
C SER A 253 -1.69 6.72 13.03
N LEU A 254 -2.45 7.81 13.06
CA LEU A 254 -2.00 9.10 13.54
C LEU A 254 -3.08 9.66 14.48
N TYR A 255 -2.68 10.06 15.69
CA TYR A 255 -3.57 10.64 16.70
C TYR A 255 -4.82 9.80 17.05
N GLY A 256 -4.69 8.47 17.01
CA GLY A 256 -5.78 7.54 17.29
C GLY A 256 -6.78 7.34 16.15
N THR A 257 -6.54 7.96 14.99
CA THR A 257 -7.28 7.69 13.76
C THR A 257 -6.52 6.62 12.97
N ASP A 258 -7.15 5.47 12.80
CA ASP A 258 -6.54 4.31 12.16
C ASP A 258 -6.96 4.18 10.70
N TRP A 259 -6.01 3.88 9.82
CA TRP A 259 -6.23 3.49 8.43
C TRP A 259 -5.78 2.05 8.18
N ARG A 260 -6.57 1.30 7.41
CA ARG A 260 -6.31 -0.07 7.00
C ARG A 260 -5.67 -0.07 5.63
N LEU A 261 -4.39 -0.46 5.55
CA LEU A 261 -3.70 -0.68 4.28
C LEU A 261 -3.98 -2.11 3.88
N VAL A 262 -4.53 -2.30 2.69
CA VAL A 262 -4.99 -3.61 2.23
C VAL A 262 -4.29 -3.92 0.91
N VAL A 263 -3.34 -4.84 0.98
CA VAL A 263 -2.63 -5.35 -0.19
C VAL A 263 -3.38 -6.53 -0.77
N VAL A 264 -3.49 -6.58 -2.08
CA VAL A 264 -4.34 -7.50 -2.82
C VAL A 264 -3.56 -8.16 -3.95
N GLN A 265 -3.62 -9.49 -3.99
CA GLN A 265 -3.15 -10.29 -5.11
C GLN A 265 -4.35 -11.01 -5.74
N VAL A 266 -4.45 -10.99 -7.07
CA VAL A 266 -5.46 -11.77 -7.79
C VAL A 266 -4.95 -13.20 -7.90
N GLU A 267 -5.75 -14.19 -7.47
CA GLU A 267 -5.41 -15.60 -7.68
C GLU A 267 -5.59 -15.94 -9.15
N HIS A 268 -4.53 -16.46 -9.80
CA HIS A 268 -4.66 -17.00 -11.14
C HIS A 268 -5.40 -18.35 -11.09
N PRO A 269 -6.43 -18.61 -11.92
CA PRO A 269 -7.25 -19.82 -11.85
C PRO A 269 -6.45 -21.13 -11.84
N ASP A 270 -5.33 -21.16 -12.58
CA ASP A 270 -4.48 -22.35 -12.74
C ASP A 270 -3.40 -22.52 -11.66
N GLU A 271 -3.29 -21.59 -10.69
CA GLU A 271 -2.29 -21.64 -9.63
C GLU A 271 -2.53 -22.80 -8.65
N LYS A 272 -3.77 -23.31 -8.56
CA LYS A 272 -4.18 -24.40 -7.64
C LYS A 272 -3.84 -25.80 -8.14
N THR A 273 -3.44 -25.97 -9.40
CA THR A 273 -3.43 -27.29 -10.07
C THR A 273 -2.03 -27.85 -10.36
N LYS A 274 -0.95 -27.15 -10.00
CA LYS A 274 0.42 -27.57 -10.39
C LYS A 274 1.34 -27.91 -9.21
N THR A 275 0.81 -28.42 -8.10
CA THR A 275 1.60 -29.12 -7.08
C THR A 275 1.66 -30.62 -7.40
N GLY A 276 2.72 -31.06 -8.07
CA GLY A 276 2.95 -32.47 -8.39
C GLY A 276 4.28 -32.74 -9.13
N ILE A 277 5.31 -33.08 -8.35
CA ILE A 277 6.42 -34.04 -8.56
C ILE A 277 7.13 -34.16 -9.95
N VAL A 278 8.46 -33.93 -9.89
CA VAL A 278 9.64 -34.45 -10.66
C VAL A 278 9.71 -34.26 -12.19
N LEU A 279 10.64 -33.41 -12.63
CA LEU A 279 11.13 -33.27 -14.02
C LEU A 279 12.25 -34.30 -14.32
N PRO A 280 12.15 -35.12 -15.38
CA PRO A 280 13.21 -35.23 -16.41
C PRO A 280 12.63 -35.40 -17.84
N ALA A 281 13.28 -35.17 -19.00
CA ALA A 281 14.69 -35.36 -19.41
C ALA A 281 15.36 -34.12 -20.05
N VAL A 282 14.71 -32.95 -19.98
CA VAL A 282 15.31 -31.65 -20.32
C VAL A 282 15.10 -30.75 -19.11
N SER A 283 16.17 -30.22 -18.53
CA SER A 283 16.06 -29.32 -17.37
C SER A 283 15.27 -28.07 -17.75
N LEU A 284 14.63 -27.40 -16.78
CA LEU A 284 14.00 -26.10 -17.02
C LEU A 284 14.97 -25.15 -17.73
N GLU A 285 16.22 -25.12 -17.28
CA GLU A 285 17.29 -24.30 -17.86
C GLU A 285 17.48 -24.59 -19.35
N GLN A 286 17.48 -25.87 -19.75
CA GLN A 286 17.61 -26.25 -21.16
C GLN A 286 16.36 -25.87 -21.98
N LYS A 287 15.15 -26.04 -21.43
CA LYS A 287 13.92 -25.57 -22.09
C LYS A 287 13.97 -24.04 -22.28
N LEU A 288 14.33 -23.32 -21.23
CA LEU A 288 14.44 -21.86 -21.26
C LEU A 288 15.50 -21.41 -22.27
N ALA A 289 16.65 -22.08 -22.32
CA ALA A 289 17.70 -21.86 -23.32
C ALA A 289 17.16 -22.01 -24.75
N LEU A 290 16.45 -23.10 -25.04
CA LEU A 290 15.83 -23.32 -26.36
C LEU A 290 14.81 -22.23 -26.71
N HIS A 291 13.94 -21.85 -25.77
CA HIS A 291 12.95 -20.80 -25.99
C HIS A 291 13.59 -19.42 -26.19
N SER A 292 14.61 -19.08 -25.40
CA SER A 292 15.33 -17.80 -25.49
C SER A 292 16.01 -17.58 -26.85
N ALA A 293 16.48 -18.67 -27.46
CA ALA A 293 17.16 -18.65 -28.76
C ALA A 293 16.18 -18.86 -29.95
N ALA A 294 14.89 -19.08 -29.69
CA ALA A 294 13.92 -19.36 -30.74
C ALA A 294 13.79 -18.14 -31.68
N PRO A 295 13.97 -18.29 -33.00
CA PRO A 295 13.92 -17.16 -33.93
C PRO A 295 12.61 -16.37 -33.88
N ALA A 296 11.49 -17.04 -33.60
CA ALA A 296 10.19 -16.39 -33.44
C ALA A 296 10.18 -15.45 -32.22
N LEU A 297 10.76 -15.88 -31.10
CA LEU A 297 10.86 -15.05 -29.90
C LEU A 297 11.79 -13.87 -30.13
N VAL A 298 13.00 -14.13 -30.64
CA VAL A 298 14.00 -13.09 -30.92
C VAL A 298 13.43 -12.00 -31.82
N ARG A 299 12.75 -12.38 -32.92
CA ARG A 299 12.09 -11.41 -33.81
C ARG A 299 10.99 -10.62 -33.11
N SER A 300 10.17 -11.28 -32.29
CA SER A 300 9.07 -10.62 -31.57
C SER A 300 9.61 -9.58 -30.59
N LEU A 301 10.62 -9.94 -29.79
CA LEU A 301 11.24 -9.03 -28.82
C LEU A 301 12.02 -7.89 -29.51
N SER A 302 12.82 -8.22 -30.53
CA SER A 302 13.57 -7.25 -31.34
C SER A 302 12.68 -6.23 -32.04
N GLY A 303 11.54 -6.68 -32.57
CA GLY A 303 10.56 -5.86 -33.29
C GLY A 303 9.52 -5.17 -32.39
N GLY A 304 9.51 -5.46 -31.07
CA GLY A 304 8.54 -4.92 -30.14
C GLY A 304 7.12 -5.50 -30.26
N ASP A 305 6.96 -6.69 -30.85
CA ASP A 305 5.67 -7.39 -30.93
C ASP A 305 5.36 -8.11 -29.60
N GLU A 306 4.84 -7.34 -28.64
CA GLU A 306 4.44 -7.85 -27.32
C GLU A 306 3.40 -8.97 -27.43
N LYS A 307 2.46 -8.88 -28.38
CA LYS A 307 1.39 -9.88 -28.51
C LYS A 307 1.94 -11.24 -28.93
N ALA A 308 2.83 -11.26 -29.91
CA ALA A 308 3.50 -12.48 -30.35
C ALA A 308 4.42 -13.05 -29.25
N ALA A 309 5.18 -12.19 -28.57
CA ALA A 309 6.04 -12.61 -27.46
C ALA A 309 5.24 -13.22 -26.30
N LEU A 310 4.13 -12.59 -25.89
CA LEU A 310 3.24 -13.11 -24.84
C LEU A 310 2.65 -14.47 -25.21
N LYS A 311 2.31 -14.70 -26.48
CA LYS A 311 1.83 -16.02 -26.91
C LYS A 311 2.89 -17.11 -26.71
N LEU A 312 4.16 -16.80 -27.02
CA LEU A 312 5.27 -17.72 -26.79
C LEU A 312 5.56 -17.94 -25.29
N PHE A 313 5.36 -16.93 -24.44
CA PHE A 313 5.49 -17.06 -22.98
C PHE A 313 4.40 -17.95 -22.41
N GLN A 314 3.17 -17.76 -22.90
CA GLN A 314 2.04 -18.63 -22.57
C GLN A 314 2.33 -20.08 -22.98
N ASP A 315 2.83 -20.32 -24.19
CA ASP A 315 3.14 -21.68 -24.65
C ASP A 315 4.24 -22.34 -23.77
N LEU A 316 5.26 -21.59 -23.35
CA LEU A 316 6.28 -22.08 -22.40
C LEU A 316 5.68 -22.38 -21.02
N TYR A 317 4.83 -21.49 -20.51
CA TYR A 317 4.15 -21.63 -19.23
C TYR A 317 3.20 -22.84 -19.20
N ASP A 318 2.43 -23.02 -20.26
CA ASP A 318 1.45 -24.11 -20.38
C ASP A 318 2.16 -25.47 -20.52
N SER A 319 3.28 -25.51 -21.24
CA SER A 319 4.08 -26.73 -21.45
C SER A 319 5.06 -27.07 -20.32
N THR A 320 5.19 -26.22 -19.30
CA THR A 320 6.12 -26.43 -18.18
C THR A 320 5.39 -26.37 -16.83
N PRO A 321 4.99 -27.55 -16.30
CA PRO A 321 4.34 -27.63 -15.00
C PRO A 321 5.17 -27.01 -13.88
N GLY A 322 4.50 -26.38 -12.91
CA GLY A 322 5.12 -25.76 -11.74
C GLY A 322 5.69 -24.36 -11.95
N LEU A 323 5.64 -23.81 -13.18
CA LEU A 323 5.98 -22.39 -13.40
C LEU A 323 4.96 -21.47 -12.76
N TYR A 324 5.48 -20.41 -12.13
CA TYR A 324 4.71 -19.31 -11.59
C TYR A 324 4.53 -18.18 -12.59
N SER A 325 5.60 -17.83 -13.32
CA SER A 325 5.55 -16.90 -14.44
C SER A 325 6.75 -17.04 -15.38
N VAL A 326 6.59 -16.50 -16.59
CA VAL A 326 7.63 -16.28 -17.62
C VAL A 326 7.66 -14.78 -17.91
N GLN A 327 8.83 -14.14 -17.85
CA GLN A 327 8.95 -12.68 -17.87
C GLN A 327 10.12 -12.21 -18.73
N TRP A 328 10.01 -10.96 -19.21
CA TRP A 328 10.98 -10.33 -20.08
C TRP A 328 11.51 -9.01 -19.49
N MET A 329 12.83 -8.97 -19.27
CA MET A 329 13.56 -7.78 -18.90
C MET A 329 14.44 -7.31 -20.04
N ASP A 330 14.22 -6.09 -20.52
CA ASP A 330 15.01 -5.51 -21.61
C ASP A 330 16.43 -5.15 -21.14
N GLU A 331 17.31 -4.83 -22.09
CA GLU A 331 18.73 -4.53 -21.84
C GLU A 331 18.96 -3.31 -20.94
N ARG A 332 17.93 -2.48 -20.73
CA ARG A 332 17.97 -1.31 -19.85
C ARG A 332 17.57 -1.65 -18.41
N GLY A 333 17.22 -2.90 -18.13
CA GLY A 333 16.75 -3.31 -16.81
C GLY A 333 15.31 -2.88 -16.53
N ILE A 334 14.47 -2.87 -17.56
CA ILE A 334 13.02 -2.69 -17.40
C ILE A 334 12.34 -4.03 -17.66
N ASN A 335 11.65 -4.59 -16.66
CA ASN A 335 10.77 -5.74 -16.89
C ASN A 335 9.54 -5.29 -17.67
N ARG A 336 9.50 -5.55 -18.97
CA ARG A 336 8.46 -5.02 -19.86
C ARG A 336 7.12 -5.70 -19.62
N PHE A 337 7.10 -7.02 -19.61
CA PHE A 337 5.89 -7.81 -19.45
C PHE A 337 6.21 -9.26 -19.10
N GLY A 338 5.16 -10.03 -18.80
CA GLY A 338 5.24 -11.46 -18.56
C GLY A 338 3.89 -12.15 -18.58
N TYR A 339 3.90 -13.46 -18.40
CA TYR A 339 2.73 -14.33 -18.37
C TYR A 339 2.81 -15.32 -17.20
N PRO A 340 1.71 -15.55 -16.45
CA PRO A 340 0.44 -14.82 -16.52
C PRO A 340 0.61 -13.39 -16.01
N ARG A 341 -0.27 -12.48 -16.44
CA ARG A 341 -0.16 -11.04 -16.14
C ARG A 341 -0.26 -10.78 -14.63
N GLU A 342 -1.08 -11.56 -13.94
CA GLU A 342 -1.36 -11.49 -12.50
C GLU A 342 -0.15 -11.90 -11.64
N ASN A 343 0.87 -12.53 -12.23
CA ASN A 343 2.09 -13.00 -11.54
C ASN A 343 3.36 -12.33 -12.10
N SER A 344 3.22 -11.29 -12.92
CA SER A 344 4.31 -10.69 -13.68
C SER A 344 4.44 -9.20 -13.40
N LEU A 345 5.68 -8.73 -13.35
CA LEU A 345 6.00 -7.31 -13.34
C LEU A 345 5.69 -6.70 -14.71
N ARG A 346 5.25 -5.44 -14.75
CA ARG A 346 5.00 -4.73 -16.00
C ARG A 346 5.63 -3.34 -15.97
N ASP A 347 6.48 -3.07 -16.93
CA ASP A 347 7.31 -1.86 -17.02
C ASP A 347 8.03 -1.52 -15.69
N TYR A 348 8.40 -2.55 -14.92
CA TYR A 348 9.10 -2.37 -13.64
C TYR A 348 10.57 -2.02 -13.91
N ASN A 349 11.00 -0.85 -13.45
CA ASN A 349 12.36 -0.36 -13.67
C ASN A 349 13.27 -0.71 -12.48
N TYR A 350 14.15 -1.70 -12.65
CA TYR A 350 15.10 -2.10 -11.61
C TYR A 350 16.16 -1.03 -11.33
N ALA A 351 16.47 -0.16 -12.30
CA ALA A 351 17.43 0.93 -12.10
C ALA A 351 16.90 2.02 -11.14
N ALA A 352 15.59 2.03 -10.84
CA ALA A 352 15.03 2.89 -9.82
C ALA A 352 15.48 2.49 -8.40
N GLY A 353 16.04 1.28 -8.21
CA GLY A 353 16.61 0.82 -6.95
C GLY A 353 15.61 0.85 -5.79
N ARG A 354 14.35 0.49 -6.08
CA ARG A 354 13.27 0.52 -5.09
C ARG A 354 13.42 -0.60 -4.08
N ARG A 355 14.10 -1.69 -4.45
CA ARG A 355 14.36 -2.84 -3.58
C ARG A 355 15.84 -3.17 -3.46
N THR A 356 16.18 -3.85 -2.37
CA THR A 356 17.53 -4.39 -2.13
C THR A 356 18.00 -5.32 -3.25
N ASP A 357 17.07 -6.13 -3.78
CA ASP A 357 17.34 -7.16 -4.77
C ASP A 357 17.53 -6.59 -6.19
N ASP A 358 17.06 -5.36 -6.45
CA ASP A 358 17.12 -4.74 -7.78
C ASP A 358 18.56 -4.65 -8.30
N ARG A 359 19.51 -4.36 -7.41
CA ARG A 359 20.94 -4.29 -7.76
C ARG A 359 21.49 -5.63 -8.21
N GLU A 360 21.05 -6.71 -7.57
CA GLU A 360 21.50 -8.06 -7.91
C GLU A 360 20.88 -8.53 -9.23
N LEU A 361 19.60 -8.21 -9.46
CA LEU A 361 18.93 -8.50 -10.73
C LEU A 361 19.58 -7.75 -11.92
N LEU A 362 19.99 -6.49 -11.72
CA LEU A 362 20.77 -5.76 -12.71
C LEU A 362 22.16 -6.36 -12.93
N ARG A 363 22.82 -6.84 -11.86
CA ARG A 363 24.10 -7.55 -11.98
C ARG A 363 23.96 -8.79 -12.87
N ILE A 364 22.91 -9.59 -12.68
CA ILE A 364 22.59 -10.76 -13.50
C ILE A 364 22.33 -10.35 -14.96
N LEU A 365 21.50 -9.33 -15.20
CA LEU A 365 21.24 -8.79 -16.54
C LEU A 365 22.54 -8.38 -17.26
N HIS A 366 23.47 -7.72 -16.56
CA HIS A 366 24.71 -7.24 -17.15
C HIS A 366 25.77 -8.34 -17.35
N ALA A 367 25.64 -9.47 -16.64
CA ALA A 367 26.51 -10.63 -16.84
C ALA A 367 26.33 -11.28 -18.22
N LYS A 368 25.15 -11.10 -18.86
CA LYS A 368 24.79 -11.63 -20.18
C LYS A 368 24.99 -13.16 -20.28
N LYS A 369 24.77 -13.86 -19.17
CA LYS A 369 24.90 -15.30 -19.03
C LYS A 369 23.66 -15.85 -18.33
N ALA A 370 23.42 -17.14 -18.50
CA ALA A 370 22.40 -17.81 -17.71
C ALA A 370 22.80 -17.77 -16.22
N ASP A 371 21.83 -17.57 -15.35
CA ASP A 371 22.03 -17.49 -13.90
C ASP A 371 20.72 -17.91 -13.18
N THR A 372 20.82 -18.19 -11.89
CA THR A 372 19.67 -18.46 -11.03
C THR A 372 19.77 -17.61 -9.76
N TYR A 373 18.64 -17.07 -9.31
CA TYR A 373 18.59 -16.24 -8.12
C TYR A 373 17.32 -16.50 -7.31
N GLU A 374 17.47 -16.69 -6.00
CA GLU A 374 16.35 -16.88 -5.08
C GLU A 374 16.04 -15.55 -4.38
N LEU A 375 14.77 -15.15 -4.38
CA LEU A 375 14.32 -13.93 -3.70
C LEU A 375 12.90 -14.08 -3.15
N GLN A 376 12.54 -13.20 -2.21
CA GLN A 376 11.17 -13.08 -1.74
C GLN A 376 10.36 -12.17 -2.68
N LEU A 377 9.31 -12.71 -3.32
CA LEU A 377 8.44 -11.97 -4.23
C LEU A 377 7.66 -10.89 -3.48
N LEU A 378 7.12 -9.90 -4.23
CA LEU A 378 6.41 -8.74 -3.67
C LEU A 378 5.19 -9.13 -2.84
N GLU A 379 4.54 -10.21 -3.24
CA GLU A 379 3.39 -10.87 -2.62
C GLU A 379 3.76 -11.81 -1.45
N GLY A 380 5.06 -11.96 -1.16
CA GLY A 380 5.59 -12.62 0.04
C GLY A 380 6.00 -14.10 -0.10
N ARG A 381 5.71 -14.74 -1.24
CA ARG A 381 6.19 -16.11 -1.54
C ARG A 381 7.66 -16.08 -1.97
N THR A 382 8.42 -17.13 -1.70
CA THR A 382 9.80 -17.24 -2.20
C THR A 382 9.81 -17.78 -3.62
N GLY A 383 10.46 -17.07 -4.53
CA GLY A 383 10.64 -17.43 -5.92
C GLY A 383 12.10 -17.78 -6.23
N VAL A 384 12.30 -18.84 -7.01
CA VAL A 384 13.56 -19.16 -7.67
C VAL A 384 13.45 -18.69 -9.11
N LEU A 385 14.25 -17.70 -9.47
CA LEU A 385 14.29 -17.11 -10.79
C LEU A 385 15.40 -17.78 -11.60
N THR A 386 15.10 -18.23 -12.81
CA THR A 386 16.09 -18.77 -13.76
C THR A 386 16.14 -17.84 -14.97
N PHE A 387 17.33 -17.32 -15.27
CA PHE A 387 17.56 -16.30 -16.30
C PHE A 387 18.27 -16.90 -17.50
N GLN A 388 17.90 -16.41 -18.68
CA GLN A 388 18.53 -16.77 -19.93
C GLN A 388 18.68 -15.53 -20.83
N PRO A 389 19.90 -15.19 -21.28
CA PRO A 389 20.11 -14.02 -22.13
C PRO A 389 19.54 -14.25 -23.53
N VAL A 390 18.94 -13.20 -24.10
CA VAL A 390 18.40 -13.20 -25.46
C VAL A 390 19.25 -12.30 -26.35
N PHE A 391 19.64 -12.83 -27.51
CA PHE A 391 20.44 -12.13 -28.50
C PHE A 391 19.77 -12.16 -29.88
N ASP A 392 19.93 -11.07 -30.63
CA ASP A 392 19.63 -10.96 -32.04
C ASP A 392 20.95 -10.81 -32.80
N GLY A 393 21.51 -11.93 -33.27
CA GLY A 393 22.89 -11.99 -33.72
C GLY A 393 23.86 -11.69 -32.58
N GLN A 394 24.64 -10.61 -32.71
CA GLN A 394 25.55 -10.11 -31.65
C GLN A 394 24.90 -9.06 -30.74
N ARG A 395 23.69 -8.59 -31.08
CA ARG A 395 23.00 -7.56 -30.30
C ARG A 395 22.32 -8.22 -29.10
N TYR A 396 22.69 -7.79 -27.91
CA TYR A 396 22.02 -8.19 -26.67
C TYR A 396 20.68 -7.47 -26.53
N LEU A 397 19.61 -8.22 -26.29
CA LEU A 397 18.26 -7.67 -26.11
C LEU A 397 17.82 -7.60 -24.64
N GLY A 398 18.43 -8.40 -23.75
CA GLY A 398 17.98 -8.54 -22.36
C GLY A 398 17.91 -10.00 -21.91
N VAL A 399 17.12 -10.28 -20.86
CA VAL A 399 16.94 -11.64 -20.29
C VAL A 399 15.47 -12.07 -20.31
N LEU A 400 15.25 -13.30 -20.80
CA LEU A 400 14.03 -14.06 -20.54
C LEU A 400 14.24 -14.79 -19.21
N TYR A 401 13.28 -14.72 -18.30
CA TYR A 401 13.39 -15.46 -17.05
C TYR A 401 12.08 -16.09 -16.62
N THR A 402 12.21 -17.16 -15.84
CA THR A 402 11.07 -17.90 -15.27
C THR A 402 11.11 -17.84 -13.77
N ILE A 403 9.95 -17.89 -13.13
CA ILE A 403 9.83 -18.03 -11.68
C ILE A 403 9.21 -19.39 -11.34
N HIS A 404 9.85 -20.11 -10.42
CA HIS A 404 9.25 -21.22 -9.69
C HIS A 404 9.10 -20.85 -8.23
N LEU A 405 8.03 -21.31 -7.58
CA LEU A 405 7.84 -21.04 -6.17
C LEU A 405 8.46 -22.15 -5.34
N LYS A 406 9.21 -21.73 -4.31
CA LYS A 406 9.73 -22.62 -3.29
C LYS A 406 8.61 -22.93 -2.31
N ASN A 407 8.36 -24.22 -2.07
CA ASN A 407 7.36 -24.69 -1.11
C ASN A 407 7.83 -24.45 0.33
#